data_AF-A0A2N9Y7T5-F1
#
_entry.id   AF-A0A2N9Y7T5-F1
#
_cell.length_a   1.000
_cell.length_b   1.000
_cell.length_c   1.000
_cell.angle_alpha   90.00
_cell.angle_beta   90.00
_cell.angle_gamma   90.00
#
_symmetry.space_group_name_H-M   'P 1'
#
loop_
_entity.id
_entity.type
_entity.pdbx_description
1 polymer ?
#
loop_
_entity_poly.entity_id
_entity_poly.type
_entity_poly.pdbx_seq_one_letter_code
_entity_poly.pdbx_strand_id
1 'polypeptide(L)'
;DKTLTALHNVADGKIVENSHDVITGGQINAIGGDIAKYLGGGSAFTNGAFTQPTYKLSEVSEEGHVKSKDFNDVGSAFTGLDENIKNVNDRIKEVSEGVAQDSLNWSNTDGAFVAQHGKDGAKTASKIKYLANGDISAASTEAITGSQLYGLGSNVAQYFGGGASYENGAWSAPSFKVKTVKDDGSSEEKVYQTVAEALAGVGSSITNVKQEINNEITTVVSDSLVKQAKDGAPITIGKEVEGTIINLQNKNNENRSISGLMGGTISKDSHEAVNGSQLFETNDKVATYLGGGSGYKEGQWIDPTFTVKTVTGDGKEENKTYKNVAEAFEGVGASITNVQNKITNEITNQINHLQSDDSVVVHYDKAD
;
A
#
# COMPACT_ATOMS: atom_id res chain seq x y z
N ASP A 1 -134.27 35.36 -5.58
CA ASP A 1 -133.89 34.21 -4.75
C ASP A 1 -134.19 32.88 -5.43
N LYS A 2 -133.18 32.02 -5.55
CA LYS A 2 -133.37 30.59 -5.79
C LYS A 2 -132.98 29.88 -4.50
N THR A 3 -133.95 29.37 -3.76
CA THR A 3 -133.70 28.49 -2.61
C THR A 3 -133.20 27.14 -3.13
N LEU A 4 -132.03 26.72 -2.65
CA LEU A 4 -131.50 25.39 -2.94
C LEU A 4 -132.41 24.32 -2.33
N THR A 5 -132.70 23.25 -3.08
CA THR A 5 -133.48 22.10 -2.60
C THR A 5 -132.55 20.90 -2.46
N ALA A 6 -132.43 20.36 -1.26
CA ALA A 6 -131.68 19.14 -1.02
C ALA A 6 -132.51 17.92 -1.45
N LEU A 7 -131.88 16.96 -2.14
CA LEU A 7 -132.47 15.67 -2.47
C LEU A 7 -132.03 14.65 -1.41
N HIS A 8 -133.00 13.99 -0.79
CA HIS A 8 -132.78 13.00 0.26
C HIS A 8 -133.45 11.66 -0.12
N ASN A 9 -133.02 10.57 0.51
CA ASN A 9 -133.54 9.21 0.28
C ASN A 9 -133.39 8.70 -1.17
N VAL A 10 -132.27 9.06 -1.80
CA VAL A 10 -131.90 8.59 -3.15
C VAL A 10 -131.10 7.29 -2.99
N ALA A 11 -131.45 6.25 -3.75
CA ALA A 11 -130.68 5.00 -3.80
C ALA A 11 -129.35 5.22 -4.54
N ASP A 12 -128.33 4.41 -4.24
CA ASP A 12 -127.04 4.44 -4.94
C ASP A 12 -127.23 4.25 -6.45
N GLY A 13 -126.81 5.26 -7.22
CA GLY A 13 -126.86 5.22 -8.67
C GLY A 13 -125.81 4.27 -9.24
N LYS A 14 -126.03 3.69 -10.42
CA LYS A 14 -124.98 2.87 -11.05
C LYS A 14 -123.84 3.75 -11.54
N ILE A 15 -122.62 3.52 -11.06
CA ILE A 15 -121.40 4.17 -11.55
C ILE A 15 -120.84 3.34 -12.71
N VAL A 16 -121.36 3.61 -13.90
CA VAL A 16 -120.94 2.99 -15.17
C VAL A 16 -120.94 4.06 -16.26
N GLU A 17 -120.24 3.80 -17.36
CA GLU A 17 -120.23 4.69 -18.53
C GLU A 17 -121.68 4.94 -19.03
N ASN A 18 -122.03 6.20 -19.32
CA ASN A 18 -123.35 6.66 -19.78
C ASN A 18 -124.53 6.50 -18.79
N SER A 19 -124.29 6.29 -17.50
CA SER A 19 -125.34 6.34 -16.49
C SER A 19 -125.92 7.76 -16.35
N HIS A 20 -127.24 7.85 -16.20
CA HIS A 20 -127.95 9.10 -15.84
C HIS A 20 -128.50 9.06 -14.41
N ASP A 21 -128.13 8.05 -13.63
CA ASP A 21 -128.56 7.93 -12.24
C ASP A 21 -127.94 9.03 -11.38
N VAL A 22 -128.68 9.49 -10.37
CA VAL A 22 -128.15 10.39 -9.34
C VAL A 22 -127.19 9.60 -8.44
N ILE A 23 -125.98 10.13 -8.21
CA ILE A 23 -125.02 9.54 -7.26
C ILE A 23 -125.27 10.05 -5.84
N THR A 24 -125.03 9.19 -4.84
CA THR A 24 -125.22 9.54 -3.43
C THR A 24 -123.94 10.04 -2.77
N GLY A 25 -124.09 10.74 -1.63
CA GLY A 25 -122.96 11.12 -0.79
C GLY A 25 -122.17 9.91 -0.26
N GLY A 26 -122.81 8.75 -0.07
CA GLY A 26 -122.15 7.51 0.33
C GLY A 26 -121.18 6.98 -0.73
N GLN A 27 -121.60 7.03 -2.01
CA GLN A 27 -120.75 6.64 -3.13
C GLN A 27 -119.56 7.59 -3.33
N ILE A 28 -119.79 8.91 -3.23
CA ILE A 28 -118.72 9.91 -3.28
C ILE A 28 -117.74 9.71 -2.12
N ASN A 29 -118.24 9.38 -0.93
CA ASN A 29 -117.39 9.11 0.24
C ASN A 29 -116.54 7.84 0.08
N ALA A 30 -117.08 6.79 -0.53
CA ALA A 30 -116.32 5.58 -0.85
C ALA A 30 -115.21 5.87 -1.88
N ILE A 31 -115.53 6.55 -2.98
CA ILE A 31 -114.55 6.97 -4.00
C ILE A 31 -113.46 7.86 -3.38
N GLY A 32 -113.85 8.86 -2.59
CA GLY A 32 -112.92 9.74 -1.90
C GLY A 32 -112.02 8.99 -0.92
N GLY A 33 -112.58 8.03 -0.17
CA GLY A 33 -111.83 7.17 0.73
C GLY A 33 -110.76 6.32 0.01
N ASP A 34 -111.07 5.77 -1.15
CA ASP A 34 -110.11 4.98 -1.93
C ASP A 34 -109.01 5.84 -2.55
N ILE A 35 -109.36 7.03 -3.07
CA ILE A 35 -108.36 8.02 -3.52
C ILE A 35 -107.40 8.40 -2.39
N ALA A 36 -107.91 8.65 -1.19
CA ALA A 36 -107.09 8.97 -0.03
C ALA A 36 -106.13 7.83 0.37
N LYS A 37 -106.59 6.57 0.28
CA LYS A 37 -105.73 5.39 0.49
C LYS A 37 -104.62 5.31 -0.56
N TYR A 38 -104.91 5.60 -1.83
CA TYR A 38 -103.92 5.57 -2.91
C TYR A 38 -102.87 6.68 -2.79
N LEU A 39 -103.27 7.87 -2.33
CA LEU A 39 -102.31 8.93 -2.01
C LEU A 39 -101.46 8.53 -0.79
N GLY A 40 -102.04 7.89 0.22
CA GLY A 40 -101.31 7.53 1.43
C GLY A 40 -100.88 8.77 2.21
N GLY A 41 -99.75 8.70 2.93
CA GLY A 41 -99.22 9.85 3.69
C GLY A 41 -100.18 10.41 4.76
N GLY A 42 -101.17 9.65 5.22
CA GLY A 42 -102.20 10.14 6.15
C GLY A 42 -103.32 10.96 5.52
N SER A 43 -103.44 10.98 4.18
CA SER A 43 -104.60 11.57 3.49
C SER A 43 -105.89 10.84 3.87
N ALA A 44 -107.00 11.59 3.97
CA ALA A 44 -108.34 11.09 4.27
C ALA A 44 -109.38 11.93 3.52
N PHE A 45 -110.56 11.37 3.25
CA PHE A 45 -111.71 12.10 2.71
C PHE A 45 -112.80 12.19 3.79
N THR A 46 -112.98 13.39 4.36
CA THR A 46 -113.88 13.62 5.50
C THR A 46 -114.76 14.82 5.23
N ASN A 47 -116.07 14.68 5.45
CA ASN A 47 -117.06 15.76 5.27
C ASN A 47 -117.02 16.42 3.88
N GLY A 48 -116.75 15.64 2.83
CA GLY A 48 -116.72 16.11 1.45
C GLY A 48 -115.41 16.77 1.00
N ALA A 49 -114.34 16.72 1.81
CA ALA A 49 -113.03 17.30 1.48
C ALA A 49 -111.87 16.33 1.78
N PHE A 50 -110.79 16.45 1.00
CA PHE A 50 -109.54 15.73 1.26
C PHE A 50 -108.67 16.45 2.29
N THR A 51 -108.05 15.69 3.19
CA THR A 51 -106.86 16.14 3.93
C THR A 51 -105.62 15.85 3.08
N GLN A 52 -104.69 16.82 3.04
CA GLN A 52 -103.43 16.65 2.32
C GLN A 52 -102.63 15.46 2.87
N PRO A 53 -101.95 14.66 2.02
CA PRO A 53 -100.96 13.72 2.50
C PRO A 53 -99.78 14.46 3.13
N THR A 54 -98.94 13.75 3.87
CA THR A 54 -97.63 14.21 4.33
C THR A 54 -96.61 13.11 4.08
N TYR A 55 -95.74 13.32 3.09
CA TYR A 55 -94.61 12.46 2.78
C TYR A 55 -93.37 12.98 3.48
N LYS A 56 -92.81 12.19 4.40
CA LYS A 56 -91.55 12.50 5.07
C LYS A 56 -90.41 11.89 4.29
N LEU A 57 -89.69 12.71 3.53
CA LEU A 57 -88.52 12.28 2.76
C LEU A 57 -87.26 12.87 3.38
N SER A 58 -86.14 12.17 3.20
CA SER A 58 -84.83 12.79 3.42
C SER A 58 -84.60 13.86 2.37
N GLU A 59 -84.04 15.00 2.75
CA GLU A 59 -83.49 16.03 1.86
C GLU A 59 -81.97 16.01 2.05
N VAL A 60 -81.23 15.88 0.94
CA VAL A 60 -79.78 15.91 0.89
C VAL A 60 -79.39 17.26 0.28
N SER A 61 -78.70 18.11 1.03
CA SER A 61 -78.19 19.38 0.47
C SER A 61 -77.06 19.16 -0.53
N GLU A 62 -76.68 20.20 -1.28
CA GLU A 62 -75.50 20.21 -2.16
C GLU A 62 -74.22 19.83 -1.42
N GLU A 63 -74.07 20.26 -0.16
CA GLU A 63 -72.94 19.91 0.72
C GLU A 63 -73.04 18.48 1.32
N GLY A 64 -74.18 17.81 1.13
CA GLY A 64 -74.39 16.44 1.57
C GLY A 64 -74.99 16.26 2.95
N HIS A 65 -75.48 17.33 3.56
CA HIS A 65 -76.17 17.25 4.85
C HIS A 65 -77.57 16.68 4.66
N VAL A 66 -77.92 15.69 5.49
CA VAL A 66 -79.20 15.00 5.42
C VAL A 66 -80.12 15.53 6.51
N LYS A 67 -81.33 15.98 6.14
CA LYS A 67 -82.40 16.33 7.08
C LYS A 67 -83.74 15.78 6.61
N SER A 68 -84.73 15.72 7.48
CA SER A 68 -86.09 15.34 7.09
C SER A 68 -86.85 16.55 6.55
N LYS A 69 -87.63 16.36 5.48
CA LYS A 69 -88.53 17.36 4.92
C LYS A 69 -89.89 16.74 4.63
N ASP A 70 -90.93 17.48 5.00
CA ASP A 70 -92.31 17.07 4.81
C ASP A 70 -92.84 17.68 3.51
N PHE A 71 -93.48 16.86 2.66
CA PHE A 71 -94.10 17.26 1.41
C PHE A 71 -95.60 16.92 1.45
N ASN A 72 -96.46 17.86 1.07
CA ASN A 72 -97.90 17.72 1.26
C ASN A 72 -98.68 17.30 0.00
N ASP A 73 -97.97 16.99 -1.07
CA ASP A 73 -98.55 16.48 -2.32
C ASP A 73 -97.52 15.60 -3.05
N VAL A 74 -98.01 14.79 -3.98
CA VAL A 74 -97.19 13.82 -4.72
C VAL A 74 -96.15 14.52 -5.61
N GLY A 75 -96.52 15.65 -6.23
CA GLY A 75 -95.66 16.38 -7.16
C GLY A 75 -94.46 17.04 -6.47
N SER A 76 -94.69 17.67 -5.31
CA SER A 76 -93.62 18.26 -4.51
C SER A 76 -92.70 17.20 -3.91
N ALA A 77 -93.24 16.06 -3.46
CA ALA A 77 -92.43 14.93 -2.97
C ALA A 77 -91.49 14.36 -4.06
N PHE A 78 -92.00 14.16 -5.29
CA PHE A 78 -91.17 13.72 -6.41
C PHE A 78 -90.15 14.78 -6.85
N THR A 79 -90.51 16.06 -6.85
CA THR A 79 -89.55 17.14 -7.10
C THR A 79 -88.41 17.13 -6.08
N GLY A 80 -88.72 16.94 -4.80
CA GLY A 80 -87.71 16.81 -3.74
C GLY A 80 -86.82 15.58 -3.90
N LEU A 81 -87.38 14.44 -4.32
CA LEU A 81 -86.59 13.24 -4.61
C LEU A 81 -85.66 13.42 -5.82
N ASP A 82 -86.13 14.08 -6.87
CA ASP A 82 -85.32 14.41 -8.05
C ASP A 82 -84.15 15.34 -7.69
N GLU A 83 -84.40 16.35 -6.86
CA GLU A 83 -83.37 17.24 -6.32
C GLU A 83 -82.33 16.47 -5.50
N ASN A 84 -82.75 15.54 -4.64
CA ASN A 84 -81.82 14.68 -3.92
C ASN A 84 -80.93 13.84 -4.83
N ILE A 85 -81.50 13.24 -5.88
CA ILE A 85 -80.74 12.41 -6.83
C ILE A 85 -79.69 13.26 -7.55
N LYS A 86 -80.02 14.50 -7.94
CA LYS A 86 -79.07 15.46 -8.52
C LYS A 86 -77.94 15.77 -7.53
N ASN A 87 -78.27 16.15 -6.30
CA ASN A 87 -77.28 16.49 -5.29
C ASN A 87 -76.37 15.30 -4.96
N VAL A 88 -76.90 14.08 -4.90
CA VAL A 88 -76.10 12.86 -4.69
C VAL A 88 -75.18 12.59 -5.88
N ASN A 89 -75.67 12.72 -7.11
CA ASN A 89 -74.85 12.50 -8.31
C ASN A 89 -73.72 13.52 -8.43
N ASP A 90 -73.98 14.80 -8.14
CA ASP A 90 -72.97 15.85 -8.19
C ASP A 90 -71.86 15.61 -7.15
N ARG A 91 -72.23 15.20 -5.93
CA ARG A 91 -71.25 14.81 -4.91
C ARG A 91 -70.44 13.57 -5.28
N ILE A 92 -71.05 12.57 -5.91
CA ILE A 92 -70.32 11.39 -6.41
C ILE A 92 -69.28 11.82 -7.44
N LYS A 93 -69.64 12.75 -8.34
CA LYS A 93 -68.71 13.30 -9.33
C LYS A 93 -67.57 14.06 -8.65
N GLU A 94 -67.87 14.95 -7.70
CA GLU A 94 -66.87 15.71 -6.95
C GLU A 94 -65.89 14.78 -6.21
N VAL A 95 -66.40 13.77 -5.50
CA VAL A 95 -65.57 12.77 -4.81
C VAL A 95 -64.69 12.00 -5.80
N SER A 96 -65.25 11.58 -6.94
CA SER A 96 -64.49 10.86 -7.97
C SER A 96 -63.37 11.71 -8.56
N GLU A 97 -63.63 12.99 -8.83
CA GLU A 97 -62.63 13.92 -9.35
C GLU A 97 -61.55 14.22 -8.29
N GLY A 98 -61.95 14.46 -7.03
CA GLY A 98 -61.03 14.69 -5.92
C GLY A 98 -60.08 13.51 -5.68
N VAL A 99 -60.62 12.29 -5.62
CA VAL A 99 -59.81 11.06 -5.47
C VAL A 99 -58.84 10.91 -6.64
N ALA A 100 -59.27 11.19 -7.88
CA ALA A 100 -58.40 11.09 -9.05
C ALA A 100 -57.24 12.12 -9.04
N GLN A 101 -57.42 13.28 -8.41
CA GLN A 101 -56.38 14.31 -8.33
C GLN A 101 -55.32 14.03 -7.26
N ASP A 102 -55.74 13.54 -6.10
CA ASP A 102 -54.83 13.39 -4.94
C ASP A 102 -54.27 11.97 -4.78
N SER A 103 -54.72 11.00 -5.58
CA SER A 103 -54.23 9.62 -5.55
C SER A 103 -52.97 9.40 -6.40
N LEU A 104 -52.12 8.48 -5.97
CA LEU A 104 -51.04 7.94 -6.78
C LEU A 104 -51.62 6.93 -7.79
N ASN A 105 -51.87 7.38 -9.01
CA ASN A 105 -52.60 6.59 -10.00
C ASN A 105 -51.67 5.87 -10.98
N TRP A 106 -52.14 4.70 -11.45
CA TRP A 106 -51.53 4.01 -12.57
C TRP A 106 -51.78 4.78 -13.87
N SER A 107 -50.72 5.08 -14.59
CA SER A 107 -50.77 5.61 -15.95
C SER A 107 -50.63 4.46 -16.95
N ASN A 108 -51.67 4.22 -17.75
CA ASN A 108 -51.59 3.22 -18.82
C ASN A 108 -50.61 3.64 -19.91
N THR A 109 -50.44 4.94 -20.14
CA THR A 109 -49.48 5.46 -21.11
C THR A 109 -48.04 5.21 -20.65
N ASP A 110 -47.74 5.42 -19.37
CA ASP A 110 -46.39 5.24 -18.82
C ASP A 110 -46.12 3.81 -18.33
N GLY A 111 -47.18 2.98 -18.19
CA GLY A 111 -47.09 1.63 -17.65
C GLY A 111 -46.56 1.60 -16.21
N ALA A 112 -46.88 2.61 -15.40
CA ALA A 112 -46.37 2.77 -14.04
C ALA A 112 -47.32 3.60 -13.15
N PHE A 113 -47.13 3.50 -11.84
CA PHE A 113 -47.66 4.50 -10.91
C PHE A 113 -46.91 5.82 -11.07
N VAL A 114 -47.65 6.92 -11.29
CA VAL A 114 -47.06 8.22 -11.58
C VAL A 114 -47.18 9.16 -10.38
N ALA A 115 -46.04 9.45 -9.75
CA ALA A 115 -45.93 10.40 -8.64
C ALA A 115 -45.81 11.86 -9.13
N GLN A 116 -46.69 12.28 -10.02
CA GLN A 116 -46.78 13.67 -10.45
C GLN A 116 -48.06 14.32 -9.90
N HIS A 117 -47.93 15.51 -9.32
CA HIS A 117 -49.05 16.26 -8.73
C HIS A 117 -48.98 17.73 -9.17
N GLY A 118 -50.13 18.39 -9.25
CA GLY A 118 -50.28 19.76 -9.76
C GLY A 118 -51.56 19.96 -10.59
N LYS A 119 -52.03 21.21 -10.68
CA LYS A 119 -53.23 21.60 -11.46
C LYS A 119 -52.87 22.02 -12.88
N ASP A 120 -53.87 22.01 -13.77
CA ASP A 120 -53.87 22.69 -15.08
C ASP A 120 -52.70 22.34 -16.03
N GLY A 121 -52.34 21.06 -16.11
CA GLY A 121 -51.30 20.58 -17.04
C GLY A 121 -49.86 20.84 -16.58
N ALA A 122 -49.65 21.53 -15.47
CA ALA A 122 -48.32 21.77 -14.87
C ALA A 122 -47.97 20.71 -13.82
N LYS A 123 -48.16 19.42 -14.15
CA LYS A 123 -47.81 18.32 -13.25
C LYS A 123 -46.29 18.19 -13.14
N THR A 124 -45.78 18.08 -11.92
CA THR A 124 -44.33 17.90 -11.66
C THR A 124 -44.08 16.69 -10.76
N ALA A 125 -42.90 16.08 -10.90
CA ALA A 125 -42.49 14.98 -10.05
C ALA A 125 -42.51 15.40 -8.57
N SER A 126 -43.22 14.62 -7.76
CA SER A 126 -43.44 14.88 -6.34
C SER A 126 -42.62 13.95 -5.47
N LYS A 127 -42.28 14.41 -4.26
CA LYS A 127 -41.59 13.59 -3.27
C LYS A 127 -42.58 12.58 -2.68
N ILE A 128 -42.16 11.32 -2.57
CA ILE A 128 -42.82 10.33 -1.72
C ILE A 128 -42.06 10.30 -0.39
N LYS A 129 -42.74 10.59 0.72
CA LYS A 129 -42.14 10.73 2.06
C LYS A 129 -42.72 9.68 3.01
N TYR A 130 -42.04 9.49 4.14
CA TYR A 130 -42.42 8.54 5.19
C TYR A 130 -42.40 7.07 4.75
N LEU A 131 -41.55 6.73 3.78
CA LEU A 131 -41.24 5.34 3.48
C LEU A 131 -40.41 4.75 4.64
N ALA A 132 -40.75 3.50 5.01
CA ALA A 132 -39.82 2.66 5.73
C ALA A 132 -38.59 2.35 4.85
N ASN A 133 -37.46 2.04 5.48
CA ASN A 133 -36.30 1.55 4.75
C ASN A 133 -36.64 0.23 4.07
N GLY A 134 -36.39 0.15 2.77
CA GLY A 134 -36.57 -1.09 2.03
C GLY A 134 -35.43 -2.06 2.28
N ASP A 135 -35.69 -3.35 2.17
CA ASP A 135 -34.67 -4.39 2.26
C ASP A 135 -33.64 -4.27 1.12
N ILE A 136 -32.36 -4.32 1.46
CA ILE A 136 -31.26 -4.28 0.48
C ILE A 136 -30.76 -5.71 0.25
N SER A 137 -31.29 -6.35 -0.79
CA SER A 137 -30.88 -7.68 -1.24
C SER A 137 -30.96 -7.78 -2.77
N ALA A 138 -30.30 -8.78 -3.36
CA ALA A 138 -30.26 -8.95 -4.81
C ALA A 138 -31.63 -9.16 -5.47
N ALA A 139 -32.64 -9.58 -4.71
CA ALA A 139 -33.99 -9.86 -5.21
C ALA A 139 -35.03 -8.84 -4.73
N SER A 140 -34.63 -7.82 -3.96
CA SER A 140 -35.58 -6.86 -3.38
C SER A 140 -36.31 -6.07 -4.46
N THR A 141 -37.61 -5.89 -4.28
CA THR A 141 -38.47 -5.01 -5.08
C THR A 141 -38.94 -3.80 -4.26
N GLU A 142 -38.33 -3.56 -3.10
CA GLU A 142 -38.71 -2.49 -2.19
C GLU A 142 -38.06 -1.17 -2.57
N ALA A 143 -38.78 -0.07 -2.35
CA ALA A 143 -38.21 1.26 -2.52
C ALA A 143 -37.23 1.56 -1.37
N ILE A 144 -36.07 2.11 -1.70
CA ILE A 144 -35.10 2.56 -0.69
C ILE A 144 -35.34 4.02 -0.30
N THR A 145 -34.93 4.38 0.91
CA THR A 145 -34.99 5.77 1.39
C THR A 145 -33.66 6.50 1.18
N GLY A 146 -33.71 7.83 1.29
CA GLY A 146 -32.50 8.65 1.26
C GLY A 146 -31.51 8.33 2.39
N SER A 147 -31.96 7.83 3.56
CA SER A 147 -31.06 7.50 4.67
C SER A 147 -30.19 6.27 4.34
N GLN A 148 -30.72 5.33 3.58
CA GLN A 148 -29.98 4.14 3.14
C GLN A 148 -28.91 4.50 2.11
N LEU A 149 -29.26 5.32 1.10
CA LEU A 149 -28.30 5.81 0.12
C LEU A 149 -27.23 6.70 0.78
N TYR A 150 -27.63 7.56 1.72
CA TYR A 150 -26.70 8.37 2.51
C TYR A 150 -25.72 7.49 3.30
N GLY A 151 -26.21 6.48 4.01
CA GLY A 151 -25.35 5.54 4.76
C GLY A 151 -24.34 4.82 3.87
N LEU A 152 -24.76 4.37 2.68
CA LEU A 152 -23.84 3.80 1.69
C LEU A 152 -22.76 4.81 1.27
N GLY A 153 -23.16 6.02 0.88
CA GLY A 153 -22.23 7.07 0.47
C GLY A 153 -21.23 7.46 1.57
N SER A 154 -21.71 7.58 2.81
CA SER A 154 -20.87 7.88 3.97
C SER A 154 -19.86 6.76 4.26
N ASN A 155 -20.26 5.50 4.14
CA ASN A 155 -19.35 4.36 4.32
C ASN A 155 -18.27 4.32 3.22
N VAL A 156 -18.65 4.57 1.97
CA VAL A 156 -17.69 4.65 0.86
C VAL A 156 -16.69 5.79 1.08
N ALA A 157 -17.15 6.96 1.51
CA ALA A 157 -16.28 8.08 1.88
C ALA A 157 -15.29 7.71 3.00
N GLN A 158 -15.77 7.04 4.03
CA GLN A 158 -14.93 6.58 5.14
C GLN A 158 -13.83 5.61 4.66
N TYR A 159 -14.15 4.67 3.77
CA TYR A 159 -13.16 3.74 3.24
C TYR A 159 -12.08 4.41 2.39
N PHE A 160 -12.41 5.45 1.64
CA PHE A 160 -11.40 6.21 0.92
C PHE A 160 -10.51 7.04 1.85
N GLY A 161 -11.05 7.54 2.97
CA GLY A 161 -10.32 8.45 3.84
C GLY A 161 -9.93 9.73 3.08
N GLY A 162 -8.77 10.32 3.39
CA GLY A 162 -8.25 11.47 2.64
C GLY A 162 -9.17 12.69 2.62
N GLY A 163 -10.11 12.81 3.58
CA GLY A 163 -11.11 13.87 3.58
C GLY A 163 -12.30 13.68 2.62
N ALA A 164 -12.46 12.49 2.01
CA ALA A 164 -13.68 12.17 1.27
C ALA A 164 -14.91 12.26 2.18
N SER A 165 -16.03 12.74 1.63
CA SER A 165 -17.29 12.84 2.36
C SER A 165 -18.49 12.68 1.42
N TYR A 166 -19.63 12.30 1.99
CA TYR A 166 -20.91 12.31 1.31
C TYR A 166 -21.92 13.07 2.18
N GLU A 167 -22.26 14.28 1.77
CA GLU A 167 -23.07 15.22 2.55
C GLU A 167 -24.12 15.88 1.66
N ASN A 168 -25.36 15.98 2.16
CA ASN A 168 -26.47 16.60 1.43
C ASN A 168 -26.69 16.05 0.00
N GLY A 169 -26.37 14.77 -0.20
CA GLY A 169 -26.48 14.11 -1.51
C GLY A 169 -25.32 14.40 -2.47
N ALA A 170 -24.30 15.13 -2.03
CA ALA A 170 -23.11 15.48 -2.81
C ALA A 170 -21.87 14.72 -2.31
N TRP A 171 -21.07 14.23 -3.26
CA TRP A 171 -19.80 13.58 -3.00
C TRP A 171 -18.65 14.60 -3.00
N SER A 172 -17.78 14.51 -1.99
CA SER A 172 -16.50 15.21 -1.93
C SER A 172 -15.37 14.19 -2.13
N ALA A 173 -14.51 14.45 -3.12
CA ALA A 173 -13.41 13.55 -3.46
C ALA A 173 -12.31 13.51 -2.37
N PRO A 174 -11.60 12.39 -2.20
CA PRO A 174 -10.45 12.31 -1.31
C PRO A 174 -9.26 13.10 -1.85
N SER A 175 -8.36 13.49 -0.94
CA SER A 175 -7.08 14.12 -1.22
C SER A 175 -6.00 13.42 -0.38
N PHE A 176 -5.08 12.73 -1.07
CA PHE A 176 -4.02 11.94 -0.45
C PHE A 176 -2.72 12.72 -0.45
N LYS A 177 -2.24 13.09 0.74
CA LYS A 177 -0.90 13.66 0.93
C LYS A 177 0.09 12.54 1.15
N VAL A 178 1.05 12.37 0.24
CA VAL A 178 2.06 11.32 0.30
C VAL A 178 3.43 11.96 0.21
N LYS A 179 4.33 11.61 1.14
CA LYS A 179 5.74 11.96 1.04
C LYS A 179 6.44 10.99 0.10
N THR A 180 7.12 11.52 -0.91
CA THR A 180 7.87 10.77 -1.91
C THR A 180 9.32 11.26 -1.96
N VAL A 181 10.19 10.46 -2.56
CA VAL A 181 11.59 10.78 -2.82
C VAL A 181 11.75 11.11 -4.30
N LYS A 182 12.39 12.24 -4.61
CA LYS A 182 12.71 12.68 -5.97
C LYS A 182 13.91 11.92 -6.53
N ASP A 183 14.15 12.11 -7.81
CA ASP A 183 15.25 11.49 -8.55
C ASP A 183 16.64 11.95 -8.04
N ASP A 184 16.71 13.06 -7.31
CA ASP A 184 17.92 13.60 -6.65
C ASP A 184 18.09 13.15 -5.20
N GLY A 185 17.28 12.18 -4.74
CA GLY A 185 17.30 11.67 -3.36
C GLY A 185 16.60 12.55 -2.32
N SER A 186 16.18 13.78 -2.67
CA SER A 186 15.49 14.67 -1.74
C SER A 186 14.02 14.27 -1.53
N SER A 187 13.46 14.54 -0.35
CA SER A 187 12.05 14.28 -0.05
C SER A 187 11.13 15.41 -0.50
N GLU A 188 9.93 15.08 -0.95
CA GLU A 188 8.83 16.01 -1.23
C GLU A 188 7.50 15.47 -0.71
N GLU A 189 6.50 16.35 -0.56
CA GLU A 189 5.12 15.96 -0.33
C GLU A 189 4.28 16.28 -1.56
N LYS A 190 3.56 15.28 -2.08
CA LYS A 190 2.67 15.42 -3.22
C LYS A 190 1.23 15.10 -2.82
N VAL A 191 0.30 15.78 -3.49
CA VAL A 191 -1.14 15.61 -3.30
C VAL A 191 -1.71 14.85 -4.50
N TYR A 192 -2.43 13.77 -4.24
CA TYR A 192 -3.07 12.93 -5.25
C TYR A 192 -4.58 12.88 -5.03
N GLN A 193 -5.37 12.84 -6.11
CA GLN A 193 -6.84 12.86 -6.02
C GLN A 193 -7.45 11.46 -6.02
N THR A 194 -6.65 10.46 -6.43
CA THR A 194 -7.08 9.07 -6.50
C THR A 194 -6.08 8.14 -5.81
N VAL A 195 -6.58 6.98 -5.38
CA VAL A 195 -5.74 5.92 -4.81
C VAL A 195 -4.71 5.43 -5.83
N ALA A 196 -5.10 5.30 -7.10
CA ALA A 196 -4.21 4.81 -8.16
C ALA A 196 -3.01 5.75 -8.37
N GLU A 197 -3.25 7.06 -8.45
CA GLU A 197 -2.18 8.05 -8.59
C GLU A 197 -1.28 8.10 -7.36
N ALA A 198 -1.85 8.03 -6.16
CA ALA A 198 -1.08 8.00 -4.91
C ALA A 198 -0.14 6.79 -4.87
N LEU A 199 -0.64 5.60 -5.22
CA LEU A 199 0.17 4.37 -5.28
C LEU A 199 1.21 4.42 -6.39
N ALA A 200 0.90 5.00 -7.55
CA ALA A 200 1.89 5.24 -8.60
C ALA A 200 3.02 6.16 -8.10
N GLY A 201 2.68 7.22 -7.37
CA GLY A 201 3.64 8.10 -6.72
C GLY A 201 4.56 7.38 -5.72
N VAL A 202 4.01 6.49 -4.89
CA VAL A 202 4.80 5.63 -4.00
C VAL A 202 5.72 4.70 -4.80
N GLY A 203 5.23 4.09 -5.89
CA GLY A 203 6.03 3.24 -6.76
C GLY A 203 7.23 3.96 -7.38
N SER A 204 7.03 5.19 -7.86
CA SER A 204 8.13 6.04 -8.33
C SER A 204 9.12 6.36 -7.21
N SER A 205 8.62 6.71 -6.01
CA SER A 205 9.47 6.98 -4.85
C SER A 205 10.36 5.78 -4.47
N ILE A 206 9.84 4.55 -4.53
CA ILE A 206 10.60 3.34 -4.26
C ILE A 206 11.69 3.13 -5.32
N THR A 207 11.38 3.43 -6.58
CA THR A 207 12.36 3.36 -7.69
C THR A 207 13.49 4.36 -7.47
N ASN A 208 13.16 5.57 -7.06
CA ASN A 208 14.15 6.63 -6.78
C ASN A 208 15.06 6.24 -5.60
N VAL A 209 14.49 5.72 -4.51
CA VAL A 209 15.28 5.20 -3.37
C VAL A 209 16.22 4.07 -3.81
N LYS A 210 15.74 3.14 -4.66
CA LYS A 210 16.59 2.07 -5.20
C LYS A 210 17.76 2.61 -6.02
N GLN A 211 17.52 3.64 -6.83
CA GLN A 211 18.57 4.28 -7.62
C GLN A 211 19.61 4.97 -6.74
N GLU A 212 19.16 5.71 -5.72
CA GLU A 212 20.05 6.39 -4.78
C GLU A 212 20.94 5.39 -4.03
N ILE A 213 20.38 4.29 -3.54
CA ILE A 213 21.16 3.20 -2.90
C ILE A 213 22.21 2.63 -3.87
N ASN A 214 21.86 2.41 -5.14
CA ASN A 214 22.81 1.90 -6.13
C ASN A 214 23.94 2.90 -6.43
N ASN A 215 23.63 4.19 -6.46
CA ASN A 215 24.63 5.25 -6.64
C ASN A 215 25.61 5.24 -5.45
N GLU A 216 25.10 5.24 -4.22
CA GLU A 216 25.92 5.20 -3.00
C GLU A 216 26.79 3.94 -2.93
N ILE A 217 26.26 2.76 -3.27
CA ILE A 217 27.05 1.52 -3.35
C ILE A 217 28.15 1.65 -4.40
N THR A 218 27.85 2.25 -5.56
CA THR A 218 28.83 2.44 -6.62
C THR A 218 29.97 3.35 -6.15
N THR A 219 29.65 4.42 -5.44
CA THR A 219 30.64 5.33 -4.81
C THR A 219 31.52 4.59 -3.80
N VAL A 220 30.92 3.79 -2.91
CA VAL A 220 31.68 3.00 -1.93
C VAL A 220 32.62 1.99 -2.61
N VAL A 221 32.16 1.35 -3.69
CA VAL A 221 32.99 0.43 -4.47
C VAL A 221 34.09 1.17 -5.23
N SER A 222 33.82 2.36 -5.79
CA SER A 222 34.83 3.17 -6.47
C SER A 222 35.89 3.70 -5.50
N ASP A 223 35.48 4.09 -4.30
CA ASP A 223 36.37 4.68 -3.29
C ASP A 223 37.19 3.62 -2.53
N SER A 224 36.83 2.33 -2.66
CA SER A 224 37.60 1.25 -2.05
C SER A 224 39.04 1.23 -2.58
N LEU A 225 40.02 1.40 -1.70
CA LEU A 225 41.43 1.33 -2.08
C LEU A 225 41.92 -0.10 -2.36
N VAL A 226 41.19 -1.12 -1.91
CA VAL A 226 41.52 -2.54 -2.14
C VAL A 226 40.49 -3.12 -3.09
N LYS A 227 40.92 -3.54 -4.28
CA LYS A 227 40.03 -4.02 -5.35
C LYS A 227 40.54 -5.31 -5.96
N GLN A 228 39.62 -6.17 -6.36
CA GLN A 228 39.85 -7.30 -7.24
C GLN A 228 38.88 -7.17 -8.42
N ALA A 229 39.40 -6.94 -9.63
CA ALA A 229 38.55 -6.56 -10.76
C ALA A 229 37.55 -7.66 -11.19
N LYS A 230 37.91 -8.92 -10.97
CA LYS A 230 37.09 -10.11 -11.18
C LYS A 230 37.69 -11.28 -10.41
N ASP A 231 36.93 -12.34 -10.23
CA ASP A 231 37.42 -13.56 -9.60
C ASP A 231 38.70 -14.08 -10.30
N GLY A 232 39.69 -14.47 -9.50
CA GLY A 232 41.02 -14.88 -9.95
C GLY A 232 41.96 -13.77 -10.43
N ALA A 233 41.52 -12.50 -10.55
CA ALA A 233 42.43 -11.40 -10.86
C ALA A 233 43.29 -11.01 -9.64
N PRO A 234 44.45 -10.33 -9.83
CA PRO A 234 45.23 -9.81 -8.70
C PRO A 234 44.42 -8.83 -7.86
N ILE A 235 44.63 -8.88 -6.54
CA ILE A 235 44.19 -7.82 -5.64
C ILE A 235 45.16 -6.65 -5.78
N THR A 236 44.62 -5.46 -6.00
CA THR A 236 45.40 -4.22 -6.08
C THR A 236 45.08 -3.32 -4.90
N ILE A 237 46.10 -2.65 -4.34
CA ILE A 237 45.98 -1.73 -3.22
C ILE A 237 46.41 -0.34 -3.72
N GLY A 238 45.50 0.64 -3.68
CA GLY A 238 45.77 2.04 -4.03
C GLY A 238 46.05 2.30 -5.52
N LYS A 239 45.64 1.41 -6.44
CA LYS A 239 45.95 1.51 -7.88
C LYS A 239 45.54 2.85 -8.53
N GLU A 240 44.43 3.43 -8.08
CA GLU A 240 43.82 4.62 -8.67
C GLU A 240 44.22 5.93 -7.95
N VAL A 241 45.10 5.85 -6.96
CA VAL A 241 45.56 6.99 -6.16
C VAL A 241 47.09 7.11 -6.19
N GLU A 242 47.61 8.30 -5.89
CA GLU A 242 49.04 8.52 -5.74
C GLU A 242 49.57 8.09 -4.36
N GLY A 243 50.90 8.09 -4.20
CA GLY A 243 51.59 7.71 -2.97
C GLY A 243 52.56 6.55 -3.19
N THR A 244 53.55 6.43 -2.31
CA THR A 244 54.64 5.43 -2.42
C THR A 244 54.77 4.53 -1.20
N ILE A 245 53.88 4.69 -0.21
CA ILE A 245 53.96 3.98 1.08
C ILE A 245 52.63 3.29 1.37
N ILE A 246 52.69 1.99 1.67
CA ILE A 246 51.61 1.25 2.32
C ILE A 246 52.03 1.00 3.77
N ASN A 247 51.44 1.73 4.72
CA ASN A 247 51.73 1.54 6.14
C ASN A 247 50.84 0.45 6.74
N LEU A 248 51.47 -0.58 7.31
CA LEU A 248 50.79 -1.74 7.92
C LEU A 248 50.82 -1.70 9.46
N GLN A 249 51.25 -0.59 10.06
CA GLN A 249 51.22 -0.41 11.51
C GLN A 249 49.78 -0.42 12.06
N ASN A 250 49.62 -0.86 13.30
CA ASN A 250 48.31 -0.86 13.98
C ASN A 250 47.99 0.52 14.59
N LYS A 251 46.85 0.63 15.30
CA LYS A 251 46.43 1.87 15.96
C LYS A 251 47.41 2.42 17.02
N ASN A 252 48.36 1.59 17.48
CA ASN A 252 49.40 1.95 18.46
C ASN A 252 50.76 2.23 17.77
N ASN A 253 50.81 2.31 16.44
CA ASN A 253 52.03 2.40 15.63
C ASN A 253 52.97 1.18 15.75
N GLU A 254 52.46 0.01 16.15
CA GLU A 254 53.24 -1.21 16.22
C GLU A 254 53.27 -1.91 14.86
N ASN A 255 54.44 -2.43 14.47
CA ASN A 255 54.64 -3.14 13.21
C ASN A 255 53.88 -4.49 13.21
N ARG A 256 53.39 -4.91 12.04
CA ARG A 256 52.75 -6.21 11.84
C ARG A 256 53.65 -7.14 11.01
N SER A 257 53.53 -8.44 11.23
CA SER A 257 54.04 -9.44 10.30
C SER A 257 53.09 -9.62 9.12
N ILE A 258 53.66 -9.85 7.93
CA ILE A 258 52.91 -10.27 6.73
C ILE A 258 53.18 -11.76 6.55
N SER A 259 52.13 -12.57 6.54
CA SER A 259 52.21 -14.03 6.37
C SER A 259 51.38 -14.49 5.16
N GLY A 260 51.61 -15.73 4.71
CA GLY A 260 50.96 -16.26 3.49
C GLY A 260 51.60 -15.78 2.17
N LEU A 261 52.81 -15.19 2.23
CA LEU A 261 53.55 -14.74 1.06
C LEU A 261 54.19 -15.94 0.33
N MET A 262 53.85 -16.10 -0.95
CA MET A 262 54.64 -16.90 -1.88
C MET A 262 56.04 -16.28 -2.03
N GLY A 263 57.07 -17.10 -2.26
CA GLY A 263 58.42 -16.60 -2.47
C GLY A 263 58.50 -15.78 -3.75
N GLY A 264 58.99 -14.55 -3.66
CA GLY A 264 59.07 -13.65 -4.80
C GLY A 264 60.20 -14.02 -5.77
N THR A 265 60.07 -13.67 -7.04
CA THR A 265 61.13 -13.87 -8.04
C THR A 265 62.40 -13.10 -7.64
N ILE A 266 63.58 -13.73 -7.69
CA ILE A 266 64.87 -13.10 -7.37
C ILE A 266 65.58 -12.74 -8.68
N SER A 267 65.51 -11.46 -9.06
CA SER A 267 66.18 -10.89 -10.24
C SER A 267 66.47 -9.40 -10.06
N LYS A 268 67.32 -8.82 -10.92
CA LYS A 268 67.70 -7.40 -10.85
C LYS A 268 66.51 -6.43 -10.92
N ASP A 269 65.48 -6.80 -11.68
CA ASP A 269 64.30 -5.95 -11.93
C ASP A 269 63.06 -6.42 -11.15
N SER A 270 63.22 -7.28 -10.14
CA SER A 270 62.10 -7.79 -9.35
C SER A 270 61.55 -6.74 -8.40
N HIS A 271 60.23 -6.69 -8.29
CA HIS A 271 59.49 -5.84 -7.35
C HIS A 271 58.65 -6.68 -6.37
N GLU A 272 58.92 -7.98 -6.29
CA GLU A 272 58.20 -8.91 -5.43
C GLU A 272 58.83 -8.96 -4.03
N ALA A 273 58.00 -9.19 -3.02
CA ALA A 273 58.49 -9.36 -1.64
C ALA A 273 59.21 -10.71 -1.49
N VAL A 274 60.34 -10.71 -0.79
CA VAL A 274 61.01 -11.95 -0.37
C VAL A 274 60.38 -12.48 0.91
N ASN A 275 60.22 -13.79 1.01
CA ASN A 275 59.74 -14.43 2.23
C ASN A 275 60.88 -15.06 3.03
N GLY A 276 60.57 -15.54 4.24
CA GLY A 276 61.56 -16.12 5.14
C GLY A 276 62.27 -17.35 4.60
N SER A 277 61.61 -18.17 3.77
CA SER A 277 62.24 -19.39 3.21
C SER A 277 63.39 -19.08 2.25
N GLN A 278 63.26 -18.01 1.46
CA GLN A 278 64.29 -17.59 0.51
C GLN A 278 65.50 -16.99 1.21
N LEU A 279 65.26 -16.16 2.23
CA LEU A 279 66.34 -15.61 3.04
C LEU A 279 67.06 -16.71 3.83
N PHE A 280 66.31 -17.68 4.37
CA PHE A 280 66.88 -18.84 5.04
C PHE A 280 67.77 -19.66 4.11
N GLU A 281 67.31 -19.97 2.88
CA GLU A 281 68.11 -20.70 1.89
C GLU A 281 69.42 -19.98 1.57
N THR A 282 69.39 -18.64 1.47
CA THR A 282 70.60 -17.83 1.27
C THR A 282 71.56 -17.97 2.45
N ASN A 283 71.06 -17.83 3.68
CA ASN A 283 71.88 -17.92 4.89
C ASN A 283 72.47 -19.32 5.07
N ASP A 284 71.69 -20.36 4.77
CA ASP A 284 72.14 -21.76 4.82
C ASP A 284 73.27 -22.06 3.81
N LYS A 285 73.14 -21.55 2.57
CA LYS A 285 74.20 -21.64 1.55
C LYS A 285 75.46 -20.88 1.96
N VAL A 286 75.32 -19.68 2.52
CA VAL A 286 76.47 -18.88 2.98
C VAL A 286 77.18 -19.59 4.14
N ALA A 287 76.43 -20.17 5.09
CA ALA A 287 77.02 -21.00 6.14
C ALA A 287 77.81 -22.16 5.52
N THR A 288 77.19 -22.92 4.61
CA THR A 288 77.83 -24.05 3.93
C THR A 288 79.13 -23.65 3.23
N TYR A 289 79.17 -22.49 2.55
CA TYR A 289 80.37 -22.01 1.86
C TYR A 289 81.47 -21.53 2.80
N LEU A 290 81.13 -20.99 3.97
CA LEU A 290 82.13 -20.66 4.99
C LEU A 290 82.76 -21.91 5.60
N GLY A 291 81.99 -22.99 5.77
CA GLY A 291 82.48 -24.23 6.40
C GLY A 291 82.92 -24.00 7.85
N GLY A 292 83.86 -24.83 8.34
CA GLY A 292 84.38 -24.68 9.71
C GLY A 292 83.33 -24.83 10.82
N GLY A 293 82.21 -25.51 10.54
CA GLY A 293 81.11 -25.69 11.50
C GLY A 293 80.15 -24.50 11.61
N SER A 294 80.21 -23.53 10.68
CA SER A 294 79.22 -22.46 10.58
C SER A 294 77.80 -22.99 10.33
N GLY A 295 76.79 -22.20 10.70
CA GLY A 295 75.38 -22.55 10.53
C GLY A 295 74.46 -21.35 10.69
N TYR A 296 73.18 -21.53 10.35
CA TYR A 296 72.12 -20.56 10.62
C TYR A 296 70.88 -21.26 11.18
N LYS A 297 70.48 -20.95 12.41
CA LYS A 297 69.37 -21.62 13.09
C LYS A 297 68.59 -20.62 13.94
N GLU A 298 67.25 -20.71 13.90
CA GLU A 298 66.34 -19.89 14.73
C GLU A 298 66.60 -18.38 14.58
N GLY A 299 66.98 -17.94 13.38
CA GLY A 299 67.26 -16.54 13.09
C GLY A 299 68.67 -16.07 13.50
N GLN A 300 69.51 -16.95 14.03
CA GLN A 300 70.84 -16.61 14.54
C GLN A 300 71.96 -17.33 13.76
N TRP A 301 73.06 -16.62 13.56
CA TRP A 301 74.28 -17.15 12.96
C TRP A 301 75.11 -17.93 13.98
N ILE A 302 75.72 -19.02 13.52
CA ILE A 302 76.74 -19.78 14.23
C ILE A 302 78.06 -19.54 13.50
N ASP A 303 79.01 -18.93 14.20
CA ASP A 303 80.31 -18.54 13.63
C ASP A 303 81.15 -19.75 13.20
N PRO A 304 81.90 -19.67 12.09
CA PRO A 304 82.85 -20.71 11.74
C PRO A 304 84.01 -20.76 12.75
N THR A 305 84.61 -21.93 12.88
CA THR A 305 85.89 -22.12 13.57
C THR A 305 86.84 -22.88 12.66
N PHE A 306 87.88 -22.19 12.21
CA PHE A 306 88.93 -22.77 11.39
C PHE A 306 90.07 -23.21 12.28
N THR A 307 90.39 -24.50 12.28
CA THR A 307 91.58 -25.01 12.97
C THR A 307 92.67 -25.25 11.93
N VAL A 308 93.75 -24.48 12.04
CA VAL A 308 94.90 -24.57 11.13
C VAL A 308 96.09 -25.06 11.93
N LYS A 309 96.81 -26.05 11.39
CA LYS A 309 98.10 -26.45 11.92
C LYS A 309 99.16 -25.45 11.45
N THR A 310 99.74 -24.71 12.38
CA THR A 310 100.73 -23.66 12.14
C THR A 310 102.08 -24.03 12.74
N VAL A 311 103.14 -23.42 12.25
CA VAL A 311 104.50 -23.54 12.79
C VAL A 311 104.86 -22.27 13.52
N THR A 312 105.28 -22.39 14.78
CA THR A 312 105.73 -21.29 15.65
C THR A 312 107.10 -20.78 15.23
N GLY A 313 107.52 -19.62 15.77
CA GLY A 313 108.84 -19.03 15.47
C GLY A 313 110.04 -19.91 15.84
N ASP A 314 109.90 -20.83 16.81
CA ASP A 314 110.90 -21.84 17.18
C ASP A 314 110.79 -23.14 16.35
N GLY A 315 109.92 -23.17 15.35
CA GLY A 315 109.83 -24.26 14.38
C GLY A 315 109.04 -25.48 14.84
N LYS A 316 108.17 -25.35 15.86
CA LYS A 316 107.27 -26.42 16.35
C LYS A 316 105.88 -26.28 15.74
N GLU A 317 105.18 -27.40 15.57
CA GLU A 317 103.80 -27.41 15.09
C GLU A 317 102.82 -27.17 16.24
N GLU A 318 101.80 -26.34 16.01
CA GLU A 318 100.66 -26.12 16.90
C GLU A 318 99.35 -26.06 16.11
N ASN A 319 98.22 -26.36 16.75
CA ASN A 319 96.90 -26.10 16.17
C ASN A 319 96.40 -24.77 16.70
N LYS A 320 96.13 -23.82 15.80
CA LYS A 320 95.55 -22.52 16.15
C LYS A 320 94.17 -22.37 15.54
N THR A 321 93.26 -21.80 16.31
CA THR A 321 91.85 -21.61 15.93
C THR A 321 91.57 -20.17 15.56
N TYR A 322 90.82 -19.97 14.48
CA TYR A 322 90.46 -18.66 13.94
C TYR A 322 88.95 -18.58 13.70
N LYS A 323 88.38 -17.38 13.83
CA LYS A 323 86.92 -17.17 13.74
C LYS A 323 86.46 -16.62 12.40
N ASN A 324 87.38 -16.23 11.53
CA ASN A 324 87.08 -15.87 10.16
C ASN A 324 88.18 -16.32 9.21
N VAL A 325 87.86 -16.27 7.92
CA VAL A 325 88.72 -16.74 6.83
C VAL A 325 90.01 -15.93 6.74
N ALA A 326 89.93 -14.60 6.91
CA ALA A 326 91.09 -13.72 6.79
C ALA A 326 92.14 -14.02 7.86
N GLU A 327 91.73 -14.09 9.13
CA GLU A 327 92.61 -14.44 10.25
C GLU A 327 93.24 -15.83 10.08
N ALA A 328 92.47 -16.81 9.60
CA ALA A 328 92.99 -18.14 9.31
C ALA A 328 94.11 -18.08 8.26
N PHE A 329 93.92 -17.30 7.19
CA PHE A 329 94.95 -17.11 6.16
C PHE A 329 96.16 -16.30 6.63
N GLU A 330 95.98 -15.29 7.48
CA GLU A 330 97.10 -14.60 8.14
C GLU A 330 97.91 -15.57 8.99
N GLY A 331 97.22 -16.45 9.72
CA GLY A 331 97.83 -17.55 10.46
C GLY A 331 98.67 -18.50 9.60
N VAL A 332 98.12 -18.93 8.47
CA VAL A 332 98.85 -19.73 7.47
C VAL A 332 100.05 -18.96 6.93
N GLY A 333 99.89 -17.68 6.58
CA GLY A 333 100.96 -16.82 6.07
C GLY A 333 102.12 -16.71 7.06
N ALA A 334 101.83 -16.42 8.33
CA ALA A 334 102.83 -16.38 9.39
C ALA A 334 103.54 -17.74 9.57
N SER A 335 102.80 -18.84 9.51
CA SER A 335 103.36 -20.20 9.56
C SER A 335 104.32 -20.48 8.41
N ILE A 336 103.98 -20.08 7.18
CA ILE A 336 104.84 -20.23 6.00
C ILE A 336 106.14 -19.43 6.19
N THR A 337 106.04 -18.19 6.67
CA THR A 337 107.22 -17.36 6.99
C THR A 337 108.11 -18.04 8.04
N ASN A 338 107.52 -18.63 9.09
CA ASN A 338 108.28 -19.35 10.12
C ASN A 338 108.99 -20.59 9.56
N VAL A 339 108.33 -21.38 8.69
CA VAL A 339 108.97 -22.52 8.01
C VAL A 339 110.11 -22.06 7.11
N GLN A 340 109.90 -21.00 6.31
CA GLN A 340 110.94 -20.42 5.46
C GLN A 340 112.16 -19.99 6.28
N ASN A 341 111.94 -19.31 7.41
CA ASN A 341 113.00 -18.88 8.31
C ASN A 341 113.75 -20.09 8.90
N LYS A 342 113.04 -21.13 9.35
CA LYS A 342 113.66 -22.36 9.88
C LYS A 342 114.55 -23.05 8.84
N ILE A 343 114.06 -23.24 7.62
CA ILE A 343 114.83 -23.85 6.52
C ILE A 343 116.06 -23.00 6.20
N THR A 344 115.89 -21.67 6.08
CA THR A 344 116.99 -20.74 5.79
C THR A 344 118.07 -20.84 6.88
N ASN A 345 117.68 -20.87 8.15
CA ASN A 345 118.61 -21.01 9.27
C ASN A 345 119.31 -22.37 9.28
N GLU A 346 118.60 -23.48 9.05
CA GLU A 346 119.18 -24.83 9.04
C GLU A 346 120.20 -24.99 7.90
N ILE A 347 119.87 -24.51 6.70
CA ILE A 347 120.80 -24.50 5.54
C ILE A 347 122.02 -23.64 5.86
N THR A 348 121.83 -22.44 6.42
CA THR A 348 122.93 -21.55 6.78
C THR A 348 123.85 -22.20 7.82
N ASN A 349 123.28 -22.89 8.81
CA ASN A 349 124.04 -23.63 9.82
C ASN A 349 124.83 -24.81 9.20
N GLN A 350 124.23 -25.58 8.30
CA GLN A 350 124.94 -26.67 7.59
C GLN A 350 126.08 -26.14 6.72
N ILE A 351 125.87 -25.03 5.99
CA ILE A 351 126.92 -24.36 5.21
C ILE A 351 128.07 -23.93 6.12
N ASN A 352 127.76 -23.31 7.27
CA ASN A 352 128.78 -22.89 8.23
C ASN A 352 129.56 -24.08 8.83
N HIS A 353 128.89 -25.21 9.13
CA HIS A 353 129.55 -26.42 9.62
C HIS A 353 130.48 -27.05 8.57
N LEU A 354 130.07 -27.07 7.29
CA LEU A 354 130.92 -27.53 6.19
C LEU A 354 132.16 -26.63 6.02
N GLN A 355 132.00 -25.31 6.16
CA GLN A 355 133.12 -24.37 6.11
C GLN A 355 134.10 -24.48 7.29
N SER A 356 133.65 -24.93 8.46
CA SER A 356 134.52 -25.16 9.62
C SER A 356 135.25 -26.50 9.59
N ASP A 357 134.68 -27.54 8.99
CA ASP A 357 135.33 -28.87 8.89
C ASP A 357 136.36 -28.96 7.75
N ASP A 358 136.16 -28.22 6.64
CA ASP A 358 137.12 -28.15 5.53
C ASP A 358 138.28 -27.15 5.76
N SER A 359 138.38 -26.54 6.94
CA SER A 359 139.48 -25.61 7.27
C SER A 359 140.80 -26.32 7.64
N VAL A 360 141.05 -27.53 7.12
CA VAL A 360 142.40 -28.09 7.08
C VAL A 360 143.22 -27.25 6.10
N VAL A 361 143.74 -26.13 6.59
CA VAL A 361 144.84 -25.42 5.95
C VAL A 361 146.03 -26.38 5.95
N VAL A 362 146.23 -27.04 4.82
CA VAL A 362 147.43 -27.82 4.56
C VAL A 362 148.60 -26.84 4.55
N HIS A 363 149.39 -26.87 5.62
CA HIS A 363 150.71 -26.24 5.69
C HIS A 363 151.59 -26.83 4.58
N TYR A 364 152.08 -25.98 3.68
CA TYR A 364 153.36 -26.24 3.02
C TYR A 364 154.41 -25.35 3.69
N ASP A 365 155.13 -25.93 4.65
CA ASP A 365 156.43 -25.43 5.05
C ASP A 365 157.35 -25.46 3.82
N LYS A 366 157.85 -24.29 3.43
CA LYS A 366 158.99 -24.19 2.52
C LYS A 366 160.24 -24.20 3.39
N ALA A 367 160.93 -25.33 3.42
CA ALA A 367 162.25 -25.45 4.02
C ALA A 367 163.32 -24.84 3.10
N ASP A 368 164.24 -24.13 3.75
CA ASP A 368 165.57 -23.61 3.36
C ASP A 368 165.70 -22.55 2.23
#